data_AF-A0A955PCJ7-F1
#
_entry.id   AF-A0A955PCJ7-F1
#
_cell.length_a   1.000
_cell.length_b   1.000
_cell.length_c   1.000
_cell.angle_alpha   90.00
_cell.angle_beta   90.00
_cell.angle_gamma   90.00
#
_symmetry.space_group_name_H-M   'P 1'
#
loop_
_entity.id
_entity.type
_entity.pdbx_description
1 polymer ?
#
loop_
_entity_poly.entity_id
_entity_poly.type
_entity_poly.pdbx_seq_one_letter_code
_entity_poly.pdbx_strand_id
1 'polypeptide(L)' 'MFECQVCGNKSIRDEIVSEVFEIDGRRVLVEGIPAKVCERCGEAVFSAETGEAIRRMV' A
#
# COMPACT_ATOMS: atom_id res chain seq x y z
N MET A 1 -2.63 -14.55 -10.31
CA MET A 1 -3.16 -14.84 -8.97
C MET A 1 -2.33 -14.05 -7.98
N PHE A 2 -2.95 -13.24 -7.13
CA PHE A 2 -2.19 -12.53 -6.10
C PHE A 2 -1.64 -13.54 -5.09
N GLU A 3 -0.40 -13.33 -4.67
CA GLU A 3 0.21 -14.07 -3.56
C GLU A 3 0.94 -13.05 -2.69
N CYS A 4 0.56 -13.00 -1.42
CA CYS A 4 1.17 -12.10 -0.45
C CYS A 4 2.64 -12.47 -0.29
N GLN A 5 3.53 -11.54 -0.62
CA GLN A 5 4.98 -11.74 -0.54
C GLN A 5 5.48 -11.90 0.92
N VAL A 6 4.64 -11.57 1.91
CA VAL A 6 4.96 -11.65 3.34
C VAL A 6 4.55 -13.00 3.95
N CYS A 7 3.34 -13.50 3.65
CA CYS A 7 2.79 -14.69 4.32
C CYS A 7 2.32 -15.83 3.38
N GLY A 8 2.44 -15.66 2.06
CA GLY A 8 2.02 -16.63 1.05
C GLY A 8 0.51 -16.79 0.88
N ASN A 9 -0.31 -15.99 1.59
CA ASN A 9 -1.76 -16.03 1.42
C ASN A 9 -2.19 -15.52 0.04
N LYS A 10 -3.27 -16.09 -0.50
CA LYS A 10 -3.78 -15.74 -1.84
C LYS A 10 -5.03 -14.87 -1.81
N SER A 11 -5.64 -14.73 -0.62
CA SER A 11 -6.81 -13.87 -0.44
C SER A 11 -6.39 -12.43 -0.17
N ILE A 12 -7.01 -11.53 -0.93
CA ILE A 12 -6.86 -10.08 -0.82
C ILE A 12 -8.23 -9.43 -0.86
N ARG A 13 -8.30 -8.24 -0.28
CA ARG A 13 -9.39 -7.30 -0.44
C ARG A 13 -8.89 -5.97 -0.97
N ASP A 14 -9.67 -5.33 -1.82
CA ASP A 14 -9.44 -3.94 -2.20
C ASP A 14 -9.93 -3.03 -1.07
N GLU A 15 -9.07 -2.13 -0.61
CA GLU A 15 -9.35 -1.25 0.53
C GLU A 15 -8.72 0.13 0.29
N ILE A 16 -9.34 1.17 0.86
CA ILE A 16 -8.77 2.52 0.93
C ILE A 16 -8.07 2.66 2.26
N VAL A 17 -6.75 2.88 2.24
CA VAL A 17 -5.91 2.92 3.44
C VAL A 17 -5.27 4.30 3.64
N SER A 18 -4.72 4.50 4.84
CA SER A 18 -3.88 5.66 5.17
C SER A 18 -2.54 5.16 5.67
N GLU A 19 -1.46 5.64 5.08
CA GLU A 19 -0.11 5.13 5.32
C GLU A 19 0.85 6.30 5.58
N VAL A 20 1.81 6.10 6.49
CA VAL A 20 2.88 7.06 6.74
C VAL A 20 4.09 6.66 5.91
N PHE A 21 4.49 7.52 4.98
CA PHE A 21 5.70 7.36 4.19
C PHE A 21 6.85 8.18 4.79
N GLU A 22 8.05 7.61 4.77
CA GLU A 22 9.28 8.37 5.01
C GLU A 22 9.88 8.76 3.67
N ILE A 23 9.91 10.07 3.38
CA ILE A 23 10.37 10.63 2.12
C ILE A 23 11.33 11.78 2.45
N ASP A 24 12.56 11.69 1.96
CA ASP A 24 13.63 12.67 2.21
C ASP A 24 13.80 13.02 3.71
N GLY A 25 13.68 12.00 4.57
CA GLY A 25 13.79 12.14 6.02
C GLY A 25 12.59 12.82 6.70
N ARG A 26 11.49 13.07 5.97
CA ARG A 26 10.22 13.60 6.48
C ARG A 26 9.17 12.50 6.51
N ARG A 27 8.35 12.48 7.55
CA ARG A 27 7.18 11.61 7.65
C ARG A 27 5.97 12.32 7.03
N VAL A 28 5.41 11.72 6.00
CA VAL A 28 4.22 12.22 5.28
C VAL A 28 3.10 11.22 5.47
N LEU A 29 2.01 11.65 6.09
CA LEU A 29 0.77 10.88 6.12
C LEU A 29 0.05 11.08 4.80
N VAL A 30 -0.21 9.99 4.07
CA VAL A 30 -1.03 10.00 2.87
C VAL A 30 -2.28 9.19 3.15
N GLU A 31 -3.43 9.83 2.95
CA GLU A 31 -4.75 9.24 3.18
C GLU A 31 -5.44 8.96 1.83
N GLY A 32 -6.42 8.06 1.83
CA GLY A 32 -7.22 7.81 0.63
C GLY A 32 -6.52 6.95 -0.42
N ILE A 33 -5.57 6.12 -0.02
CA ILE A 33 -4.74 5.33 -0.95
C ILE A 33 -5.48 4.04 -1.33
N PRO A 34 -5.78 3.79 -2.61
CA PRO A 34 -6.28 2.49 -3.04
C PRO A 34 -5.18 1.43 -2.93
N ALA A 35 -5.46 0.35 -2.20
CA ALA A 35 -4.53 -0.73 -1.94
C ALA A 35 -5.21 -2.10 -2.00
N LYS A 36 -4.41 -3.13 -2.28
CA LYS A 36 -4.78 -4.53 -2.09
C LYS A 36 -4.22 -5.00 -0.76
N VAL A 37 -5.10 -5.30 0.18
CA VAL A 37 -4.72 -5.70 1.54
C VAL A 37 -4.85 -7.21 1.67
N CYS A 38 -3.80 -7.86 2.16
CA CYS A 38 -3.84 -9.27 2.48
C CYS A 38 -4.82 -9.53 3.64
N GLU A 39 -5.82 -10.38 3.42
CA GLU A 39 -6.82 -10.67 4.45
C GLU A 39 -6.25 -11.41 5.68
N ARG A 40 -5.05 -12.01 5.55
CA ARG A 40 -4.42 -12.78 6.62
C ARG A 40 -3.48 -11.94 7.48
N CYS A 41 -2.54 -11.22 6.87
CA CYS A 41 -1.50 -10.49 7.61
C CYS A 41 -1.66 -8.97 7.57
N GLY A 42 -2.61 -8.44 6.80
CA GLY A 42 -2.83 -7.00 6.67
C GLY A 42 -1.85 -6.26 5.77
N GLU A 43 -0.95 -6.98 5.09
CA GLU A 43 0.02 -6.37 4.16
C GLU A 43 -0.70 -5.62 3.05
N ALA A 44 -0.42 -4.32 2.93
CA ALA A 44 -0.97 -3.46 1.89
C ALA A 44 -0.02 -3.41 0.68
N VAL A 45 -0.56 -3.73 -0.50
CA VAL A 45 0.18 -3.68 -1.77
C VAL A 45 -0.42 -2.58 -2.64
N PHE A 46 0.44 -1.66 -3.06
CA PHE A 46 0.08 -0.53 -3.94
C PHE A 46 0.46 -0.85 -5.39
N SER A 47 -0.30 -0.29 -6.33
CA SER A 47 0.08 -0.37 -7.75
C SER A 47 1.24 0.58 -8.05
N ALA A 48 1.94 0.36 -9.17
CA ALA A 48 3.01 1.23 -9.62
C ALA A 48 2.50 2.66 -9.88
N GLU A 49 1.28 2.79 -10.41
CA GLU A 49 0.63 4.08 -10.66
C GLU A 49 0.35 4.82 -9.34
N THR A 50 -0.17 4.13 -8.32
CA THR A 50 -0.38 4.70 -6.98
C THR A 50 0.94 5.13 -6.35
N GLY A 51 1.99 4.31 -6.43
CA GLY A 51 3.32 4.65 -5.91
C GLY A 51 3.91 5.90 -6.58
N GLU A 52 3.82 6.01 -7.91
CA GLU A 52 4.30 7.19 -8.64
C GLU A 52 3.46 8.44 -8.35
N ALA A 53 2.14 8.30 -8.15
CA ALA A 53 1.29 9.41 -7.74
C ALA A 53 1.72 9.96 -6.37
N ILE A 54 1.99 9.09 -5.40
CA ILE A 54 2.49 9.48 -4.07
C ILE A 54 3.86 10.15 -4.18
N ARG A 55 4.78 9.59 -4.97
CA ARG A 55 6.13 10.15 -5.19
C ARG A 55 6.10 11.55 -5.80
N ARG A 56 5.07 11.90 -6.58
CA ARG A 56 4.92 13.24 -7.20
C ARG A 56 4.28 14.28 -6.28
N MET A 57 3.73 13.88 -5.14
CA MET A 57 3.13 14.81 -4.17
C MET A 57 4.17 15.53 -3.30
N VAL A 58 5.40 15.03 -3.28
CA VAL A 58 6.50 15.45 -2.41
C VAL A 58 7.64 16.07 -3.19
#